data_AF-A0A3D5GCK0-F1
#
_entry.id   AF-A0A3D5GCK0-F1
#
_cell.length_a   1.000
_cell.length_b   1.000
_cell.length_c   1.000
_cell.angle_alpha   90.00
_cell.angle_beta   90.00
_cell.angle_gamma   90.00
#
_symmetry.space_group_name_H-M   'P 1'
#
loop_
_entity.id
_entity.type
_entity.pdbx_description
1 polymer ?
#
loop_
_entity_poly.entity_id
_entity_poly.type
_entity_poly.pdbx_seq_one_letter_code
_entity_poly.pdbx_strand_id
1 'polypeptide(L)' 'MEPKHKGLSPSKKSQIAVRVPRSLFSKLKRYVQQTGISQTDVIVSALASHLDSVEDLPIIQRILELEKRVSVLEIKS' A
#
# COMPACT_ATOMS: atom_id res chain seq x y z
N MET A 1 21.21 37.06 17.30
CA MET A 1 19.89 36.40 17.28
C MET A 1 19.83 35.57 16.02
N GLU A 2 19.96 34.25 16.13
CA GLU A 2 19.87 33.36 14.96
C GLU A 2 18.40 33.15 14.56
N PRO A 3 18.08 33.12 13.26
CA PRO A 3 16.71 32.92 12.81
C PRO A 3 16.31 31.45 13.02
N LYS A 4 15.23 31.24 13.78
CA LYS A 4 14.65 29.92 14.00
C LYS A 4 14.07 29.39 12.69
N HIS A 5 14.70 28.37 12.11
CA HIS A 5 14.12 27.60 11.00
C HIS A 5 12.78 27.02 11.48
N LYS A 6 11.68 27.56 10.93
CA LYS A 6 10.32 27.04 11.14
C LYS A 6 10.28 25.66 10.49
N GLY A 7 10.41 24.62 11.32
CA GLY A 7 10.34 23.23 10.88
C GLY A 7 9.12 23.01 9.99
N LEU A 8 9.34 22.36 8.85
CA LEU A 8 8.32 21.94 7.91
C LEU A 8 7.26 21.13 8.70
N SER A 9 6.05 21.67 8.81
CA SER A 9 4.93 20.98 9.47
C SER A 9 4.73 19.63 8.78
N PRO A 10 4.65 18.50 9.50
CA PRO A 10 4.35 17.22 8.87
C PRO A 10 2.98 17.35 8.19
N SER A 11 2.95 17.18 6.87
CA SER A 11 1.75 17.22 6.05
C SER A 11 0.67 16.33 6.68
N LYS A 12 -0.47 16.93 7.05
CA LYS A 12 -1.59 16.19 7.64
C LYS A 12 -2.04 15.11 6.67
N LYS A 13 -1.98 13.84 7.10
CA LYS A 13 -2.54 12.72 6.35
C LYS A 13 -4.04 12.64 6.60
N SER A 14 -4.83 12.45 5.55
CA SER A 14 -6.26 12.17 5.66
C SER A 14 -6.48 10.75 6.19
N GLN A 15 -7.48 10.57 7.06
CA GLN A 15 -7.83 9.27 7.64
C GLN A 15 -9.29 8.93 7.33
N ILE A 16 -9.52 7.65 7.01
CA ILE A 16 -10.87 7.09 6.85
C ILE A 16 -11.06 5.93 7.84
N ALA A 17 -12.27 5.78 8.37
CA ALA A 17 -12.68 4.64 9.19
C ALA A 17 -13.88 3.96 8.54
N VAL A 18 -13.75 2.67 8.22
CA VAL A 18 -14.76 1.91 7.47
C VAL A 18 -15.10 0.63 8.24
N ARG A 19 -16.38 0.28 8.30
CA ARG A 19 -16.84 -1.02 8.82
C ARG A 19 -16.86 -2.04 7.68
N VAL A 20 -16.25 -3.20 7.90
CA VAL A 20 -16.20 -4.28 6.91
C VAL A 20 -16.80 -5.58 7.47
N PRO A 21 -17.34 -6.46 6.61
CA PRO A 21 -17.80 -7.78 7.04
C PRO A 21 -16.67 -8.60 7.70
N ARG A 22 -17.00 -9.37 8.75
CA ARG A 22 -16.01 -10.19 9.48
C ARG A 22 -15.26 -11.16 8.56
N SER A 23 -15.97 -11.76 7.61
CA SER A 23 -15.38 -12.68 6.62
C SER A 23 -14.31 -12.00 5.76
N LEU A 24 -14.52 -10.74 5.36
CA LEU A 24 -13.55 -9.96 4.59
C LEU A 24 -12.33 -9.60 5.46
N PHE A 25 -12.56 -9.18 6.70
CA PHE A 25 -11.48 -8.86 7.63
C PHE A 25 -10.58 -10.07 7.92
N SER A 26 -11.16 -11.27 8.07
CA SER A 26 -10.40 -12.51 8.23
C SER A 26 -9.52 -12.83 7.02
N LYS A 27 -10.03 -12.62 5.79
CA LYS A 27 -9.25 -12.81 4.56
C LYS A 27 -8.10 -11.80 4.46
N LEU A 28 -8.36 -10.53 4.78
CA LEU A 28 -7.34 -9.48 4.83
C LEU A 28 -6.22 -9.84 5.81
N LYS A 29 -6.57 -10.28 7.02
CA LYS A 29 -5.59 -10.68 8.03
C LYS A 29 -4.71 -11.85 7.54
N ARG A 30 -5.30 -12.85 6.89
CA ARG A 30 -4.56 -13.98 6.31
C ARG A 30 -3.60 -13.51 5.22
N TYR A 31 -4.04 -12.62 4.33
CA TYR A 31 -3.20 -12.08 3.26
C TYR A 31 -1.99 -11.31 3.82
N VAL A 32 -2.21 -10.46 4.83
CA VAL A 32 -1.14 -9.73 5.54
C VAL A 32 -0.12 -10.71 6.14
N GLN A 33 -0.57 -11.81 6.74
CA GLN A 33 0.31 -12.84 7.30
C GLN A 33 1.13 -13.58 6.24
N GLN A 34 0.54 -13.87 5.08
CA GLN A 34 1.20 -14.60 4.00
C GLN A 34 2.23 -13.75 3.25
N THR A 35 1.94 -12.47 3.05
CA THR A 35 2.75 -11.57 2.22
C THR A 35 3.71 -10.70 3.04
N GLY A 36 3.51 -10.58 4.35
CA GLY A 36 4.27 -9.66 5.20
C GLY A 36 3.95 -8.17 4.97
N ILE A 37 3.01 -7.86 4.08
CA ILE A 37 2.62 -6.48 3.73
C ILE A 37 1.72 -5.94 4.83
N SER A 38 1.93 -4.68 5.23
CA SER A 38 1.11 -4.05 6.25
C SER A 38 -0.36 -3.95 5.83
N GLN A 39 -1.28 -4.07 6.79
CA GLN A 39 -2.71 -3.94 6.51
C GLN A 39 -3.04 -2.60 5.83
N THR A 40 -2.39 -1.52 6.24
CA THR A 40 -2.54 -0.19 5.63
C THR A 40 -2.13 -0.21 4.17
N ASP A 41 -0.97 -0.77 3.83
CA ASP A 41 -0.49 -0.83 2.45
C ASP A 41 -1.42 -1.65 1.57
N VAL A 42 -1.97 -2.76 2.07
CA VAL A 42 -2.96 -3.55 1.33
C VAL A 42 -4.21 -2.73 1.02
N ILE A 43 -4.74 -1.98 1.99
CA ILE A 43 -5.93 -1.15 1.79
C ILE A 43 -5.64 0.03 0.86
N VAL A 44 -4.52 0.72 1.04
CA VAL A 44 -4.11 1.83 0.16
C VAL A 44 -3.94 1.32 -1.27
N SER A 45 -3.31 0.17 -1.46
CA SER A 45 -3.12 -0.42 -2.80
C SER A 45 -4.42 -0.82 -3.46
N ALA A 46 -5.34 -1.42 -2.69
CA ALA A 46 -6.66 -1.76 -3.21
C ALA A 46 -7.44 -0.52 -3.63
N LEU A 47 -7.38 0.57 -2.85
CA LEU A 47 -8.03 1.84 -3.19
C LEU A 47 -7.39 2.50 -4.41
N ALA A 48 -6.05 2.60 -4.42
CA ALA A 48 -5.28 3.15 -5.52
C ALA A 48 -5.56 2.40 -6.84
N SER A 49 -5.54 1.06 -6.80
CA SER A 49 -5.86 0.23 -7.96
C SER A 49 -7.33 0.35 -8.40
N HIS A 50 -8.26 0.57 -7.46
CA HIS A 50 -9.67 0.74 -7.81
C HIS A 50 -9.99 2.13 -8.38
N LEU A 51 -9.15 3.13 -8.08
CA LEU A 51 -9.31 4.52 -8.50
C LEU A 51 -8.31 4.93 -9.60
N ASP A 52 -7.59 3.97 -10.20
CA ASP A 52 -6.54 4.19 -11.20
C ASP A 52 -5.41 5.15 -10.75
N SER A 53 -5.16 5.29 -9.44
CA SER A 53 -4.07 6.14 -8.91
C SER A 53 -2.79 5.34 -8.71
N VAL A 54 -1.98 5.22 -9.77
CA VAL A 54 -0.71 4.47 -9.75
C VAL A 54 0.36 5.15 -8.89
N GLU A 55 0.27 6.48 -8.71
CA GLU A 55 1.25 7.28 -7.96
C GLU A 55 1.19 7.04 -6.45
N ASP A 56 0.01 6.65 -5.93
CA ASP A 56 -0.22 6.41 -4.50
C ASP A 56 0.10 4.96 -4.08
N LEU A 57 0.58 4.11 -5.01
CA LEU A 57 0.91 2.72 -4.71
C LEU A 57 2.18 2.61 -3.85
N PRO A 58 2.13 1.91 -2.70
CA PRO A 58 3.31 1.59 -1.91
C PRO A 58 4.39 0.91 -2.75
N ILE A 59 5.65 1.25 -2.51
CA ILE A 59 6.80 0.72 -3.26
C ILE A 59 6.82 -0.81 -3.27
N ILE A 60 6.51 -1.45 -2.13
CA ILE A 60 6.48 -2.91 -2.01
C ILE A 60 5.49 -3.55 -2.99
N GLN A 61 4.36 -2.90 -3.28
CA GLN A 61 3.34 -3.42 -4.20
C GLN A 61 3.77 -3.28 -5.65
N ARG A 62 4.47 -2.19 -5.96
CA ARG A 62 5.11 -2.01 -7.27
C ARG A 62 6.18 -3.07 -7.51
N ILE A 63 6.96 -3.43 -6.49
CA ILE A 63 7.97 -4.50 -6.57
C ILE A 63 7.29 -5.85 -6.79
N LEU A 64 6.26 -6.20 -6.02
CA LEU A 64 5.55 -7.48 -6.18
C LEU A 64 4.93 -7.64 -7.58
N GLU A 65 4.36 -6.57 -8.14
CA GLU A 65 3.83 -6.60 -9.51
C GLU A 65 4.95 -6.79 -10.54
N LEU A 66 6.13 -6.18 -10.31
CA LEU A 66 7.31 -6.41 -11.15
C LEU A 66 7.81 -7.85 -11.03
N GLU A 67 7.93 -8.41 -9.82
CA GLU A 67 8.34 -9.80 -9.58
C GLU A 67 7.40 -10.78 -10.29
N LYS A 68 6.09 -10.55 -10.22
CA LYS A 68 5.09 -11.36 -10.92
C LYS A 68 5.28 -11.30 -12.44
N ARG A 69 5.50 -10.11 -13.00
CA ARG A 69 5.73 -9.93 -14.45
C ARG A 69 7.03 -10.57 -14.90
N VAL A 70 8.10 -10.43 -14.12
CA VAL A 70 9.40 -11.06 -14.40
C VAL A 70 9.27 -12.58 -14.37
N SER A 71 8.60 -13.15 -13.37
CA SER A 71 8.39 -14.60 -13.28
C SER A 71 7.67 -15.17 -14.51
N VAL A 72 6.67 -14.44 -15.06
CA VAL A 72 6.00 -14.85 -16.31
C VAL A 72 6.95 -14.82 -17.52
N LEU A 73 7.89 -13.89 -17.55
CA LEU A 73 8.88 -13.79 -18.64
C LEU A 73 9.96 -14.87 -18.51
N GLU A 74 10.41 -15.17 -17.29
CA GLU A 74 11.41 -16.20 -17.02
C GLU A 74 10.92 -17.61 -17.40
N ILE A 75 9.61 -17.89 -17.25
CA ILE A 75 9.01 -19.18 -17.68
C ILE A 75 8.99 -19.35 -19.21
N LYS A 76 9.09 -18.26 -19.96
CA LYS A 76 9.02 -18.26 -21.43
C LYS A 76 10.39 -18.23 -22.13
N SER A 77 11.47 -18.16 -21.36
CA SER A 77 12.85 -18.22 -21.86
C SER A 77 13.46 -19.60 -21.66
#